data_AF-A0A090YBS8-F1
#
_entry.id   AF-A0A090YBS8-F1
#
_cell.length_a   1.000
_cell.length_b   1.000
_cell.length_c   1.000
_cell.angle_alpha   90.00
_cell.angle_beta   90.00
_cell.angle_gamma   90.00
#
_symmetry.space_group_name_H-M   'P 1'
#
loop_
_entity.id
_entity.type
_entity.pdbx_description
1 polymer ?
#
loop_
_entity_poly.entity_id
_entity_poly.type
_entity_poly.pdbx_seq_one_letter_code
_entity_poly.pdbx_strand_id
1 'polypeptide(L)'
;MKKIKMFSALTISLSLFIPSFSPVQAASPSTITYTQTGANYMYSNAPETVYGSKVDPSYLHRFEPGKYSYYTLQRYVEPNKEYVAEFYNHNNAGMELQWGYAIYNGSSSARTVTIKNDSFKQGTQKDGNSMNVASQMEIEYANDTKTETKTIPAWSSIFIKEQKIAGGNTVTGKLKFVTNGNLTVRQFVFKKKTDETFPTATEVMDLTKTPQVYVSTSDQTTANYRTDTRKATIDYNTTKSFYVGSNLENAKQNVGINEYEDPIDQLSGAHSILDGNYGIVYEFTFKNAAGKKIRITPNYYKGTASTFVYYDGTWKQAPKISSGTHEITVPTNGVIKYILPGGTNASKLFEFIN
;
A
#
# COMPACT_ATOMS: atom_id res chain seq x y z
N MET A 1 36.14 -32.52 -77.40
CA MET A 1 34.79 -32.52 -76.77
C MET A 1 34.72 -31.38 -75.75
N LYS A 2 33.66 -30.54 -75.90
CA LYS A 2 32.98 -29.61 -74.98
C LYS A 2 33.74 -28.86 -73.85
N LYS A 3 33.54 -27.53 -73.90
CA LYS A 3 33.75 -26.46 -72.89
C LYS A 3 32.88 -26.66 -71.61
N ILE A 4 33.28 -26.03 -70.49
CA ILE A 4 32.50 -25.25 -69.47
C ILE A 4 33.53 -24.72 -68.45
N LYS A 5 33.91 -23.44 -68.43
CA LYS A 5 33.32 -22.23 -67.80
C LYS A 5 33.44 -22.15 -66.26
N MET A 6 34.22 -21.13 -65.83
CA MET A 6 34.15 -20.26 -64.64
C MET A 6 33.05 -20.50 -63.60
N PHE A 7 33.37 -20.33 -62.32
CA PHE A 7 32.81 -19.24 -61.49
C PHE A 7 33.63 -18.99 -60.21
N SER A 8 33.99 -17.72 -60.00
CA SER A 8 34.50 -17.14 -58.75
C SER A 8 33.34 -16.86 -57.78
N ALA A 9 33.58 -16.99 -56.48
CA ALA A 9 32.82 -16.31 -55.42
C ALA A 9 33.77 -16.17 -54.20
N LEU A 10 34.46 -15.04 -54.05
CA LEU A 10 34.01 -13.86 -53.30
C LEU A 10 33.56 -14.22 -51.88
N THR A 11 34.52 -14.46 -50.99
CA THR A 11 34.29 -14.51 -49.54
C THR A 11 34.13 -13.07 -49.04
N ILE A 12 32.88 -12.62 -48.98
CA ILE A 12 32.49 -11.35 -48.40
C ILE A 12 32.75 -11.40 -46.90
N SER A 13 33.57 -10.46 -46.44
CA SER A 13 33.71 -10.07 -45.04
C SER A 13 32.32 -9.69 -44.49
N LEU A 14 31.74 -10.56 -43.67
CA LEU A 14 30.60 -10.21 -42.83
C LEU A 14 31.15 -10.02 -41.41
N SER A 15 31.65 -8.82 -41.14
CA SER A 15 31.80 -8.30 -39.79
C SER A 15 30.41 -8.24 -39.16
N LEU A 16 30.02 -9.32 -38.48
CA LEU A 16 28.86 -9.36 -37.62
C LEU A 16 29.08 -8.30 -36.53
N PHE A 17 28.37 -7.18 -36.66
CA PHE A 17 28.02 -6.33 -35.53
C PHE A 17 27.24 -7.21 -34.56
N ILE A 18 27.94 -7.83 -33.61
CA ILE A 18 27.31 -8.37 -32.41
C ILE A 18 26.92 -7.13 -31.60
N PRO A 19 25.63 -6.78 -31.45
CA PRO A 19 25.26 -5.81 -30.44
C PRO A 19 25.79 -6.36 -29.11
N SER A 20 26.65 -5.60 -28.45
CA SER A 20 27.07 -5.86 -27.10
C SER A 20 25.83 -5.81 -26.21
N PHE A 21 25.16 -6.95 -26.08
CA PHE A 21 24.26 -7.18 -24.96
C PHE A 21 25.14 -6.99 -23.73
N SER A 22 24.95 -5.87 -23.05
CA SER A 22 25.44 -5.74 -21.69
C SER A 22 24.93 -6.97 -20.96
N PRO A 23 25.82 -7.78 -20.34
CA PRO A 23 25.35 -8.93 -19.59
C PRO A 23 24.31 -8.41 -18.59
N VAL A 24 23.12 -8.98 -18.63
CA VAL A 24 22.12 -8.80 -17.57
C VAL A 24 22.84 -9.24 -16.31
N GLN A 25 23.31 -8.26 -15.55
CA GLN A 25 23.96 -8.51 -14.28
C GLN A 25 22.89 -9.17 -13.42
N ALA A 26 23.08 -10.46 -13.13
CA ALA A 26 22.20 -11.20 -12.24
C ALA A 26 22.01 -10.35 -10.98
N ALA A 27 20.76 -10.02 -10.66
CA ALA A 27 20.41 -9.23 -9.51
C ALA A 27 21.03 -9.90 -8.28
N SER A 28 22.06 -9.27 -7.71
CA SER A 28 22.58 -9.71 -6.42
C SER A 28 21.46 -9.50 -5.39
N PRO A 29 21.29 -10.43 -4.42
CA PRO A 29 20.30 -10.26 -3.37
C PRO A 29 20.40 -8.86 -2.75
N SER A 30 19.26 -8.22 -2.49
CA SER A 30 19.26 -6.87 -1.90
C SER A 30 20.04 -6.87 -0.59
N THR A 31 21.17 -6.16 -0.53
CA THR A 31 22.02 -6.04 0.67
C THR A 31 21.54 -4.92 1.61
N ILE A 32 20.44 -4.26 1.25
CA ILE A 32 19.94 -3.12 2.01
C ILE A 32 19.37 -3.61 3.32
N THR A 33 19.88 -3.05 4.42
CA THR A 33 19.37 -3.32 5.76
C THR A 33 18.50 -2.17 6.20
N TYR A 34 17.27 -2.50 6.59
CA TYR A 34 16.29 -1.54 7.07
C TYR A 34 16.25 -1.51 8.60
N THR A 35 16.07 -0.30 9.13
CA THR A 35 15.62 -0.09 10.52
C THR A 35 14.12 0.15 10.51
N GLN A 36 13.38 -0.70 11.20
CA GLN A 36 11.93 -0.59 11.38
C GLN A 36 11.64 0.42 12.51
N THR A 37 10.80 1.42 12.24
CA THR A 37 10.50 2.51 13.19
C THR A 37 9.16 3.18 12.92
N GLY A 38 8.83 4.23 13.68
CA GLY A 38 7.62 5.01 13.50
C GLY A 38 6.44 4.53 14.36
N ALA A 39 5.23 4.65 13.84
CA ALA A 39 3.98 4.34 14.53
C ALA A 39 3.56 2.87 14.35
N ASN A 40 2.69 2.38 15.23
CA ASN A 40 2.07 1.07 15.05
C ASN A 40 1.16 1.11 13.83
N TYR A 41 1.32 0.17 12.90
CA TYR A 41 0.65 0.23 11.61
C TYR A 41 -0.53 -0.76 11.54
N MET A 42 -1.64 -0.31 11.02
CA MET A 42 -2.91 -1.03 10.94
C MET A 42 -3.32 -1.04 9.47
N TYR A 43 -3.12 -2.15 8.74
CA TYR A 43 -3.41 -2.21 7.31
C TYR A 43 -4.59 -3.13 7.01
N SER A 44 -5.45 -2.72 6.08
CA SER A 44 -6.61 -3.49 5.67
C SER A 44 -6.86 -3.40 4.15
N ASN A 45 -6.59 -4.48 3.42
CA ASN A 45 -7.09 -4.67 2.06
C ASN A 45 -7.72 -6.05 1.82
N ALA A 46 -8.09 -6.80 2.86
CA ALA A 46 -8.81 -8.07 2.73
C ALA A 46 -10.20 -7.98 3.37
N PRO A 47 -11.32 -8.12 2.61
CA PRO A 47 -11.45 -8.06 1.14
C PRO A 47 -10.80 -6.86 0.49
N GLU A 48 -10.18 -7.02 -0.66
CA GLU A 48 -9.84 -5.85 -1.48
C GLU A 48 -11.09 -5.37 -2.19
N THR A 49 -11.95 -6.29 -2.64
CA THR A 49 -13.21 -5.93 -3.31
C THR A 49 -14.42 -6.46 -2.55
N VAL A 50 -15.38 -5.57 -2.30
CA VAL A 50 -16.69 -5.90 -1.74
C VAL A 50 -17.71 -5.98 -2.87
N TYR A 51 -18.32 -7.14 -3.06
CA TYR A 51 -19.29 -7.39 -4.12
C TYR A 51 -20.73 -7.41 -3.62
N GLY A 52 -21.65 -7.23 -4.57
CA GLY A 52 -23.07 -7.42 -4.35
C GLY A 52 -23.46 -8.90 -4.37
N SER A 53 -24.74 -9.19 -4.55
CA SER A 53 -25.31 -10.54 -4.43
C SER A 53 -25.10 -11.47 -5.65
N LYS A 54 -24.36 -11.07 -6.70
CA LYS A 54 -24.45 -11.72 -8.03
C LYS A 54 -23.14 -12.21 -8.68
N VAL A 55 -22.03 -12.30 -7.97
CA VAL A 55 -20.77 -12.77 -8.58
C VAL A 55 -20.24 -13.98 -7.82
N ASP A 56 -19.71 -14.92 -8.58
CA ASP A 56 -19.09 -16.22 -8.24
C ASP A 56 -18.90 -16.57 -6.74
N PRO A 57 -19.46 -17.69 -6.23
CA PRO A 57 -19.29 -18.13 -4.85
C PRO A 57 -17.86 -18.49 -4.45
N SER A 58 -16.93 -18.61 -5.41
CA SER A 58 -15.56 -19.08 -5.13
C SER A 58 -14.60 -17.98 -4.64
N TYR A 59 -14.94 -16.67 -4.73
CA TYR A 59 -13.90 -15.64 -4.57
C TYR A 59 -14.30 -14.28 -3.97
N LEU A 60 -15.49 -14.10 -3.38
CA LEU A 60 -16.01 -12.73 -3.22
C LEU A 60 -16.70 -12.46 -1.89
N HIS A 61 -16.26 -11.40 -1.20
CA HIS A 61 -16.88 -10.92 0.02
C HIS A 61 -18.19 -10.21 -0.28
N ARG A 62 -19.26 -10.69 0.35
CA ARG A 62 -20.63 -10.16 0.25
C ARG A 62 -21.23 -10.00 1.62
N PHE A 63 -22.21 -9.10 1.74
CA PHE A 63 -22.98 -9.03 2.97
C PHE A 63 -23.91 -10.23 3.10
N GLU A 64 -23.81 -10.96 4.21
CA GLU A 64 -24.73 -12.05 4.55
C GLU A 64 -26.17 -11.52 4.70
N PRO A 65 -27.18 -12.37 4.47
CA PRO A 65 -28.57 -12.04 4.74
C PRO A 65 -28.75 -11.52 6.17
N GLY A 66 -29.44 -10.38 6.32
CA GLY A 66 -29.67 -9.74 7.62
C GLY A 66 -28.45 -9.05 8.25
N LYS A 67 -27.28 -9.09 7.60
CA LYS A 67 -26.09 -8.32 8.01
C LYS A 67 -25.95 -7.07 7.14
N TYR A 68 -25.59 -5.97 7.80
CA TYR A 68 -25.41 -4.66 7.18
C TYR A 68 -24.01 -4.11 7.36
N SER A 69 -23.17 -4.84 8.09
CA SER A 69 -21.87 -4.39 8.52
C SER A 69 -20.90 -5.54 8.70
N TYR A 70 -19.63 -5.27 8.38
CA TYR A 70 -18.49 -6.09 8.78
C TYR A 70 -17.35 -5.18 9.24
N TYR A 71 -16.48 -5.73 10.08
CA TYR A 71 -15.16 -5.16 10.33
C TYR A 71 -14.08 -6.05 9.71
N THR A 72 -13.02 -5.44 9.18
CA THR A 72 -11.89 -6.20 8.61
C THR A 72 -10.76 -6.35 9.63
N LEU A 73 -10.52 -5.29 10.39
CA LEU A 73 -9.40 -5.16 11.32
C LEU A 73 -9.91 -4.68 12.67
N GLN A 74 -9.36 -5.25 13.74
CA GLN A 74 -9.54 -4.77 15.11
C GLN A 74 -8.16 -4.54 15.74
N ARG A 75 -8.02 -3.47 16.52
CA ARG A 75 -6.83 -3.24 17.34
C ARG A 75 -7.19 -2.75 18.73
N TYR A 76 -6.53 -3.30 19.75
CA TYR A 76 -6.50 -2.72 21.08
C TYR A 76 -5.34 -1.72 21.13
N VAL A 77 -5.67 -0.45 21.34
CA VAL A 77 -4.70 0.64 21.35
C VAL A 77 -4.35 1.04 22.77
N GLU A 78 -3.10 1.44 22.96
CA GLU A 78 -2.54 1.82 24.24
C GLU A 78 -2.42 3.35 24.34
N PRO A 79 -2.53 3.92 25.56
CA PRO A 79 -2.41 5.37 25.75
C PRO A 79 -1.05 5.88 25.29
N ASN A 80 -1.05 7.06 24.68
CA ASN A 80 0.13 7.81 24.25
C ASN A 80 1.02 7.12 23.21
N LYS A 81 0.58 6.01 22.61
CA LYS A 81 1.23 5.42 21.43
C LYS A 81 0.62 5.98 20.14
N GLU A 82 1.47 6.17 19.14
CA GLU A 82 1.03 6.53 17.80
C GLU A 82 0.61 5.28 17.02
N TYR A 83 -0.52 5.42 16.33
CA TYR A 83 -1.06 4.45 15.39
C TYR A 83 -1.29 5.11 14.05
N VAL A 84 -0.96 4.40 12.97
CA VAL A 84 -1.32 4.75 11.60
C VAL A 84 -2.20 3.64 11.06
N ALA A 85 -3.41 3.99 10.64
CA ALA A 85 -4.35 3.06 10.06
C ALA A 85 -4.61 3.40 8.61
N GLU A 86 -4.47 2.40 7.74
CA GLU A 86 -4.65 2.50 6.31
C GLU A 86 -5.56 1.39 5.77
N PHE A 87 -6.37 1.74 4.78
CA PHE A 87 -7.13 0.77 4.00
C PHE A 87 -7.15 1.12 2.52
N TYR A 88 -7.33 0.09 1.69
CA TYR A 88 -7.51 0.19 0.25
C TYR A 88 -8.52 -0.86 -0.20
N ASN A 89 -9.65 -0.43 -0.76
CA ASN A 89 -10.75 -1.32 -1.12
C ASN A 89 -11.52 -0.83 -2.36
N HIS A 90 -12.26 -1.75 -2.99
CA HIS A 90 -13.13 -1.53 -4.14
C HIS A 90 -14.59 -1.78 -3.74
N ASN A 91 -15.46 -0.81 -4.00
CA ASN A 91 -16.90 -0.98 -3.85
C ASN A 91 -17.52 -1.48 -5.16
N ASN A 92 -17.70 -2.79 -5.28
CA ASN A 92 -18.41 -3.44 -6.39
C ASN A 92 -19.79 -3.96 -5.95
N ALA A 93 -20.36 -3.40 -4.89
CA ALA A 93 -21.68 -3.78 -4.39
C ALA A 93 -22.83 -3.30 -5.28
N GLY A 94 -22.57 -2.39 -6.22
CA GLY A 94 -23.60 -1.73 -7.04
C GLY A 94 -24.44 -0.73 -6.25
N MET A 95 -24.04 -0.38 -5.02
CA MET A 95 -24.70 0.57 -4.14
C MET A 95 -23.67 1.38 -3.34
N GLU A 96 -24.13 2.46 -2.71
CA GLU A 96 -23.29 3.23 -1.79
C GLU A 96 -22.95 2.40 -0.54
N LEU A 97 -21.67 2.36 -0.19
CA LEU A 97 -21.17 1.79 1.06
C LEU A 97 -20.50 2.88 1.90
N GLN A 98 -20.40 2.68 3.21
CA GLN A 98 -19.68 3.59 4.11
C GLN A 98 -18.49 2.87 4.73
N TRP A 99 -17.31 3.47 4.61
CA TRP A 99 -16.04 2.92 5.08
C TRP A 99 -15.42 3.84 6.12
N GLY A 100 -14.69 3.28 7.09
CA GLY A 100 -13.99 4.10 8.06
C GLY A 100 -13.44 3.35 9.26
N TYR A 101 -13.19 4.12 10.32
CA TYR A 101 -12.74 3.60 11.61
C TYR A 101 -13.67 4.05 12.73
N ALA A 102 -14.09 3.10 13.56
CA ALA A 102 -14.82 3.35 14.80
C ALA A 102 -13.92 3.07 16.01
N ILE A 103 -14.18 3.74 17.12
CA ILE A 103 -13.44 3.56 18.38
C ILE A 103 -14.39 3.42 19.56
N TYR A 104 -14.08 2.51 20.47
CA TYR A 104 -14.86 2.20 21.66
C TYR A 104 -14.06 2.48 22.94
N ASN A 105 -14.72 3.17 23.86
CA ASN A 105 -14.26 3.40 25.22
C ASN A 105 -15.00 2.48 26.20
N GLY A 106 -14.35 1.39 26.59
CA GLY A 106 -14.84 0.46 27.61
C GLY A 106 -14.52 0.85 29.05
N SER A 107 -14.31 2.14 29.36
CA SER A 107 -14.02 2.62 30.71
C SER A 107 -15.12 3.54 31.26
N SER A 108 -15.12 3.72 32.58
CA SER A 108 -16.08 4.58 33.31
C SER A 108 -15.80 6.08 33.18
N SER A 109 -14.68 6.47 32.57
CA SER A 109 -14.30 7.85 32.33
C SER A 109 -14.30 8.16 30.84
N ALA A 110 -14.65 9.38 30.45
CA ALA A 110 -14.46 9.82 29.07
C ALA A 110 -12.97 9.74 28.65
N ARG A 111 -12.74 9.37 27.40
CA ARG A 111 -11.41 9.26 26.78
C ARG A 111 -11.34 10.13 25.53
N THR A 112 -10.15 10.32 25.00
CA THR A 112 -9.94 11.10 23.78
C THR A 112 -9.12 10.33 22.76
N VAL A 113 -9.43 10.60 21.50
CA VAL A 113 -8.59 10.28 20.35
C VAL A 113 -8.17 11.59 19.70
N THR A 114 -6.87 11.76 19.50
CA THR A 114 -6.28 12.90 18.80
C THR A 114 -5.76 12.42 17.45
N ILE A 115 -6.38 12.90 16.39
CA ILE A 115 -6.01 12.68 14.99
C ILE A 115 -4.95 13.74 14.64
N LYS A 116 -3.82 13.30 14.08
CA LYS A 116 -2.68 14.15 13.72
C LYS A 116 -2.55 14.41 12.22
N ASN A 117 -2.99 13.44 11.43
CA ASN A 117 -2.97 13.43 9.98
C ASN A 117 -4.12 12.56 9.50
N ASP A 118 -4.87 12.99 8.50
CA ASP A 118 -5.87 12.13 7.88
C ASP A 118 -6.17 12.49 6.42
N SER A 119 -6.36 11.48 5.58
CA SER A 119 -6.79 11.67 4.19
C SER A 119 -7.59 10.46 3.74
N PHE A 120 -8.79 10.71 3.20
CA PHE A 120 -9.68 9.70 2.67
C PHE A 120 -10.05 10.13 1.25
N LYS A 121 -9.81 9.27 0.27
CA LYS A 121 -10.16 9.54 -1.13
C LYS A 121 -10.91 8.38 -1.74
N GLN A 122 -11.72 8.73 -2.71
CA GLN A 122 -12.35 7.78 -3.61
C GLN A 122 -12.18 8.22 -5.05
N GLY A 123 -12.28 7.27 -5.97
CA GLY A 123 -12.38 7.57 -7.39
C GLY A 123 -12.79 6.36 -8.20
N THR A 124 -13.11 6.58 -9.47
CA THR A 124 -13.60 5.54 -10.36
C THR A 124 -12.56 4.44 -10.54
N GLN A 125 -13.00 3.18 -10.67
CA GLN A 125 -12.08 2.05 -10.94
C GLN A 125 -11.58 1.99 -12.39
N LYS A 126 -12.19 2.76 -13.31
CA LYS A 126 -11.83 2.78 -14.73
C LYS A 126 -10.41 3.33 -14.96
N ASP A 127 -9.77 2.84 -16.03
CA ASP A 127 -8.49 3.34 -16.57
C ASP A 127 -7.30 3.34 -15.59
N GLY A 128 -7.39 2.54 -14.52
CA GLY A 128 -6.38 2.50 -13.46
C GLY A 128 -6.33 3.78 -12.62
N ASN A 129 -7.45 4.49 -12.48
CA ASN A 129 -7.55 5.64 -11.57
C ASN A 129 -7.43 5.26 -10.09
N SER A 130 -7.62 3.98 -9.73
CA SER A 130 -7.48 3.48 -8.37
C SER A 130 -6.11 3.81 -7.74
N MET A 131 -5.01 3.57 -8.47
CA MET A 131 -3.66 3.90 -7.99
C MET A 131 -3.40 5.40 -7.90
N ASN A 132 -4.06 6.22 -8.74
CA ASN A 132 -3.95 7.68 -8.66
C ASN A 132 -4.62 8.21 -7.39
N VAL A 133 -5.80 7.66 -7.06
CA VAL A 133 -6.54 8.03 -5.85
C VAL A 133 -5.74 7.68 -4.60
N ALA A 134 -5.08 6.52 -4.58
CA ALA A 134 -4.19 6.11 -3.49
C ALA A 134 -2.95 7.02 -3.38
N SER A 135 -2.27 7.33 -4.49
CA SER A 135 -1.16 8.29 -4.50
C SER A 135 -1.56 9.68 -4.00
N GLN A 136 -2.71 10.19 -4.44
CA GLN A 136 -3.22 11.48 -4.00
C GLN A 136 -3.59 11.47 -2.51
N MET A 137 -4.12 10.35 -2.02
CA MET A 137 -4.44 10.18 -0.60
C MET A 137 -3.17 10.28 0.24
N GLU A 138 -2.11 9.56 -0.15
CA GLU A 138 -0.81 9.59 0.53
C GLU A 138 -0.19 10.99 0.55
N ILE A 139 -0.23 11.70 -0.58
CA ILE A 139 0.28 13.08 -0.67
C ILE A 139 -0.51 14.01 0.25
N GLU A 140 -1.84 13.92 0.26
CA GLU A 140 -2.66 14.76 1.13
C GLU A 140 -2.44 14.44 2.61
N TYR A 141 -2.38 13.15 2.97
CA TYR A 141 -2.06 12.69 4.32
C TYR A 141 -0.70 13.20 4.79
N ALA A 142 0.33 13.11 3.94
CA ALA A 142 1.70 13.47 4.29
C ALA A 142 1.94 14.99 4.33
N ASN A 143 1.07 15.79 3.70
CA ASN A 143 1.05 17.25 3.80
C ASN A 143 0.07 17.77 4.87
N ASP A 144 -0.79 16.90 5.41
CA ASP A 144 -1.70 17.30 6.47
C ASP A 144 -0.93 17.65 7.74
N THR A 145 -1.34 18.74 8.38
CA THR A 145 -0.75 19.24 9.63
C THR A 145 -1.85 19.56 10.64
N LYS A 146 -3.12 19.31 10.29
CA LYS A 146 -4.26 19.59 11.16
C LYS A 146 -4.34 18.55 12.25
N THR A 147 -4.54 19.02 13.48
CA THR A 147 -4.80 18.16 14.62
C THR A 147 -6.25 18.32 15.06
N GLU A 148 -6.97 17.21 15.17
CA GLU A 148 -8.35 17.17 15.68
C GLU A 148 -8.39 16.27 16.92
N THR A 149 -9.10 16.67 17.97
CA THR A 149 -9.34 15.80 19.14
C THR A 149 -10.82 15.56 19.32
N LYS A 150 -11.20 14.30 19.44
CA LYS A 150 -12.57 13.85 19.69
C LYS A 150 -12.67 13.21 21.06
N THR A 151 -13.72 13.58 21.81
CA THR A 151 -14.06 12.96 23.09
C THR A 151 -14.97 11.76 22.86
N ILE A 152 -14.65 10.66 23.53
CA ILE A 152 -15.40 9.41 23.54
C ILE A 152 -15.97 9.26 24.95
N PRO A 153 -17.28 9.46 25.16
CA PRO A 153 -17.91 9.27 26.47
C PRO A 153 -17.62 7.89 27.07
N ALA A 154 -17.80 7.77 28.40
CA ALA A 154 -17.70 6.49 29.08
C ALA A 154 -18.65 5.45 28.46
N TRP A 155 -18.20 4.20 28.31
CA TRP A 155 -18.99 3.09 27.76
C TRP A 155 -19.63 3.37 26.40
N SER A 156 -18.96 4.14 25.54
CA SER A 156 -19.53 4.59 24.27
C SER A 156 -18.56 4.41 23.11
N SER A 157 -19.12 4.50 21.90
CA SER A 157 -18.38 4.41 20.64
C SER A 157 -18.63 5.64 19.79
N ILE A 158 -17.61 6.06 19.03
CA ILE A 158 -17.74 7.11 18.01
C ILE A 158 -17.06 6.67 16.71
N PHE A 159 -17.38 7.33 15.62
CA PHE A 159 -16.58 7.26 14.40
C PHE A 159 -15.36 8.19 14.53
N ILE A 160 -14.16 7.65 14.29
CA ILE A 160 -12.93 8.45 14.19
C ILE A 160 -12.97 9.24 12.88
N LYS A 161 -13.19 8.53 11.77
CA LYS A 161 -13.35 9.09 10.42
C LYS A 161 -14.10 8.09 9.54
N GLU A 162 -14.91 8.60 8.63
CA GLU A 162 -15.71 7.79 7.73
C GLU A 162 -16.00 8.51 6.41
N GLN A 163 -16.29 7.75 5.36
CA GLN A 163 -16.64 8.26 4.05
C GLN A 163 -17.65 7.35 3.35
N LYS A 164 -18.63 7.96 2.70
CA LYS A 164 -19.58 7.30 1.80
C LYS A 164 -18.99 7.15 0.40
N ILE A 165 -19.07 5.95 -0.15
CA ILE A 165 -18.38 5.52 -1.35
C ILE A 165 -19.40 4.99 -2.34
N ALA A 166 -19.49 5.64 -3.50
CA ALA A 166 -20.39 5.21 -4.56
C ALA A 166 -19.99 3.83 -5.11
N GLY A 167 -20.96 3.08 -5.63
CA GLY A 167 -20.68 1.83 -6.34
C GLY A 167 -19.81 2.06 -7.58
N GLY A 168 -18.85 1.17 -7.84
CA GLY A 168 -17.87 1.27 -8.91
C GLY A 168 -16.64 2.12 -8.60
N ASN A 169 -16.53 2.65 -7.36
CA ASN A 169 -15.38 3.41 -6.92
C ASN A 169 -14.41 2.56 -6.09
N THR A 170 -13.14 2.94 -6.14
CA THR A 170 -12.11 2.58 -5.16
C THR A 170 -12.18 3.57 -4.03
N VAL A 171 -11.92 3.11 -2.81
CA VAL A 171 -11.71 3.94 -1.63
C VAL A 171 -10.38 3.60 -1.00
N THR A 172 -9.69 4.62 -0.53
CA THR A 172 -8.51 4.46 0.31
C THR A 172 -8.50 5.55 1.37
N GLY A 173 -8.04 5.20 2.56
CA GLY A 173 -7.98 6.14 3.67
C GLY A 173 -6.80 5.84 4.56
N LYS A 174 -6.18 6.89 5.06
CA LYS A 174 -5.08 6.84 6.02
C LYS A 174 -5.29 7.85 7.14
N LEU A 175 -4.95 7.43 8.35
CA LEU A 175 -5.26 8.13 9.59
C LEU A 175 -4.12 7.90 10.58
N LYS A 176 -3.52 8.97 11.10
CA LYS A 176 -2.58 8.94 12.23
C LYS A 176 -3.27 9.42 13.48
N PHE A 177 -3.18 8.67 14.58
CA PHE A 177 -3.81 9.06 15.83
C PHE A 177 -3.05 8.59 17.07
N VAL A 178 -3.39 9.24 18.18
CA VAL A 178 -2.97 8.90 19.55
C VAL A 178 -4.22 8.89 20.43
N THR A 179 -4.22 8.07 21.48
CA THR A 179 -5.31 8.01 22.45
C THR A 179 -4.80 8.29 23.85
N ASN A 180 -5.67 8.77 24.75
CA ASN A 180 -5.31 9.02 26.15
C ASN A 180 -5.68 7.85 27.10
N GLY A 181 -6.07 6.71 26.55
CA GLY A 181 -6.49 5.54 27.32
C GLY A 181 -6.49 4.28 26.46
N ASN A 182 -6.67 3.13 27.10
CA ASN A 182 -6.84 1.87 26.38
C ASN A 182 -8.21 1.87 25.69
N LEU A 183 -8.22 1.68 24.37
CA LEU A 183 -9.44 1.71 23.55
C LEU A 183 -9.43 0.56 22.54
N THR A 184 -10.59 0.28 21.95
CA THR A 184 -10.71 -0.68 20.84
C THR A 184 -11.04 0.06 19.56
N VAL A 185 -10.25 -0.13 18.52
CA VAL A 185 -10.45 0.46 17.19
C VAL A 185 -10.84 -0.64 16.21
N ARG A 186 -11.81 -0.36 15.33
CA ARG A 186 -12.19 -1.25 14.23
C ARG A 186 -12.25 -0.49 12.91
N GLN A 187 -11.65 -1.07 11.86
CA GLN A 187 -11.92 -0.70 10.49
C GLN A 187 -13.24 -1.34 10.06
N PHE A 188 -14.10 -0.62 9.35
CA PHE A 188 -15.40 -1.14 8.95
C PHE A 188 -15.81 -0.83 7.52
N VAL A 189 -16.80 -1.60 7.05
CA VAL A 189 -17.59 -1.33 5.85
C VAL A 189 -19.08 -1.62 6.10
N PHE A 190 -19.95 -0.67 5.75
CA PHE A 190 -21.42 -0.79 5.90
C PHE A 190 -22.16 -0.57 4.60
N LYS A 191 -23.32 -1.24 4.49
CA LYS A 191 -24.41 -0.84 3.61
C LYS A 191 -25.55 -0.25 4.44
N LYS A 192 -26.48 0.43 3.77
CA LYS A 192 -27.72 0.86 4.42
C LYS A 192 -28.55 -0.33 4.89
N LYS A 193 -29.23 -0.15 6.02
CA LYS A 193 -30.27 -1.04 6.52
C LYS A 193 -31.55 -0.90 5.71
N THR A 194 -32.53 -1.76 5.97
CA THR A 194 -33.87 -1.70 5.34
C THR A 194 -34.63 -0.40 5.60
N ASP A 195 -34.27 0.33 6.66
CA ASP A 195 -34.83 1.65 6.99
C ASP A 195 -34.07 2.81 6.31
N GLU A 196 -33.19 2.50 5.34
CA GLU A 196 -32.34 3.45 4.60
C GLU A 196 -31.30 4.21 5.45
N THR A 197 -31.08 3.78 6.70
CA THR A 197 -30.04 4.36 7.58
C THR A 197 -28.77 3.49 7.61
N PHE A 198 -27.62 4.12 7.85
CA PHE A 198 -26.36 3.39 8.08
C PHE A 198 -26.26 2.91 9.54
N PRO A 199 -25.54 1.80 9.80
CA PRO A 199 -25.18 1.38 11.15
C PRO A 199 -24.45 2.47 11.94
N THR A 200 -24.68 2.53 13.24
CA THR A 200 -24.04 3.45 14.19
C THR A 200 -22.70 2.92 14.70
N ALA A 201 -21.84 3.79 15.24
CA ALA A 201 -20.56 3.42 15.86
C ALA A 201 -20.70 2.32 16.92
N THR A 202 -21.78 2.34 17.71
CA THR A 202 -22.10 1.31 18.70
C THR A 202 -22.38 -0.04 18.06
N GLU A 203 -23.10 -0.06 16.94
CA GLU A 203 -23.38 -1.31 16.21
C GLU A 203 -22.12 -1.92 15.57
N VAL A 204 -21.12 -1.10 15.20
CA VAL A 204 -19.79 -1.57 14.73
C VAL A 204 -19.07 -2.35 15.81
N MET A 205 -19.25 -1.92 17.06
CA MET A 205 -18.58 -2.48 18.23
C MET A 205 -19.31 -3.72 18.77
N ASP A 206 -20.57 -3.90 18.42
CA ASP A 206 -21.34 -5.12 18.68
C ASP A 206 -20.99 -6.24 17.68
N LEU A 207 -20.25 -7.25 18.15
CA LEU A 207 -19.80 -8.39 17.35
C LEU A 207 -20.96 -9.24 16.80
N THR A 208 -22.14 -9.19 17.41
CA THR A 208 -23.30 -9.93 16.91
C THR A 208 -23.91 -9.27 15.69
N LYS A 209 -23.86 -7.93 15.63
CA LYS A 209 -24.36 -7.11 14.52
C LYS A 209 -23.33 -6.95 13.42
N THR A 210 -22.08 -6.72 13.81
CA THR A 210 -20.94 -6.49 12.93
C THR A 210 -19.89 -7.58 13.16
N PRO A 211 -20.06 -8.76 12.54
CA PRO A 211 -19.06 -9.81 12.62
C PRO A 211 -17.79 -9.42 11.85
N GLN A 212 -16.69 -10.12 12.14
CA GLN A 212 -15.50 -10.00 11.33
C GLN A 212 -15.77 -10.54 9.93
N VAL A 213 -15.24 -9.90 8.91
CA VAL A 213 -15.27 -10.46 7.57
C VAL A 213 -14.50 -11.78 7.54
N TYR A 214 -15.05 -12.80 6.90
CA TYR A 214 -14.34 -14.05 6.64
C TYR A 214 -13.58 -13.93 5.32
N VAL A 215 -12.29 -14.27 5.26
CA VAL A 215 -11.46 -14.25 4.03
C VAL A 215 -11.09 -15.67 3.59
N SER A 216 -11.31 -16.01 2.32
CA SER A 216 -11.03 -17.33 1.74
C SER A 216 -9.75 -17.39 0.91
N THR A 217 -9.06 -16.26 0.72
CA THR A 217 -7.91 -16.14 -0.20
C THR A 217 -6.73 -15.49 0.50
N SER A 218 -5.53 -16.01 0.24
CA SER A 218 -4.29 -15.57 0.90
C SER A 218 -3.47 -14.57 0.08
N ASP A 219 -4.06 -13.88 -0.88
CA ASP A 219 -3.39 -12.90 -1.75
C ASP A 219 -3.50 -11.45 -1.22
N GLN A 220 -4.36 -11.24 -0.23
CA GLN A 220 -4.64 -9.93 0.39
C GLN A 220 -4.20 -9.94 1.85
N THR A 221 -3.90 -8.76 2.40
CA THR A 221 -3.39 -8.57 3.75
C THR A 221 -4.30 -7.66 4.57
N THR A 222 -4.77 -8.16 5.70
CA THR A 222 -5.35 -7.33 6.76
C THR A 222 -4.69 -7.72 8.06
N ALA A 223 -3.87 -6.84 8.62
CA ALA A 223 -3.04 -7.14 9.78
C ALA A 223 -2.58 -5.89 10.53
N ASN A 224 -2.15 -6.11 11.78
CA ASN A 224 -1.54 -5.11 12.63
C ASN A 224 -0.02 -5.35 12.73
N TYR A 225 0.76 -4.29 12.57
CA TYR A 225 2.22 -4.28 12.53
C TYR A 225 2.79 -3.29 13.54
N ARG A 226 4.08 -3.41 13.86
CA ARG A 226 4.73 -2.58 14.88
C ARG A 226 5.16 -1.23 14.34
N THR A 227 5.39 -1.13 13.03
CA THR A 227 6.08 0.02 12.45
C THR A 227 5.56 0.42 11.06
N ASP A 228 5.30 1.71 10.85
CA ASP A 228 4.86 2.29 9.57
C ASP A 228 6.02 2.84 8.71
N THR A 229 7.27 2.77 9.20
CA THR A 229 8.43 3.37 8.55
C THR A 229 9.59 2.37 8.43
N ARG A 230 10.33 2.47 7.32
CA ARG A 230 11.58 1.74 7.06
C ARG A 230 12.68 2.75 6.73
N LYS A 231 13.77 2.76 7.50
CA LYS A 231 14.93 3.62 7.23
C LYS A 231 16.11 2.82 6.71
N ALA A 232 16.79 3.33 5.70
CA ALA A 232 18.03 2.72 5.20
C ALA A 232 19.04 3.80 4.78
N THR A 233 20.33 3.47 4.91
CA THR A 233 21.42 4.27 4.36
C THR A 233 21.96 3.57 3.11
N ILE A 234 22.05 4.29 2.01
CA ILE A 234 22.54 3.78 0.74
C ILE A 234 23.79 4.58 0.34
N ASP A 235 24.93 3.93 0.20
CA ASP A 235 26.16 4.59 -0.27
C ASP A 235 26.36 4.35 -1.76
N TYR A 236 26.38 5.43 -2.54
CA TYR A 236 26.60 5.35 -3.99
C TYR A 236 27.91 4.65 -4.36
N ASN A 237 28.94 4.70 -3.51
CA ASN A 237 30.23 4.07 -3.81
C ASN A 237 30.16 2.54 -3.78
N THR A 238 29.28 1.97 -2.96
CA THR A 238 29.17 0.51 -2.77
C THR A 238 27.90 -0.08 -3.36
N THR A 239 26.85 0.72 -3.53
CA THR A 239 25.54 0.28 -3.99
C THR A 239 25.17 1.03 -5.26
N LYS A 240 25.10 0.32 -6.39
CA LYS A 240 24.70 0.88 -7.69
C LYS A 240 23.23 0.63 -8.02
N SER A 241 22.65 -0.43 -7.47
CA SER A 241 21.23 -0.72 -7.59
C SER A 241 20.71 -1.51 -6.40
N PHE A 242 19.41 -1.44 -6.15
CA PHE A 242 18.72 -2.20 -5.11
C PHE A 242 17.22 -2.28 -5.40
N TYR A 243 16.56 -3.29 -4.85
CA TYR A 243 15.10 -3.41 -4.92
C TYR A 243 14.45 -2.83 -3.66
N VAL A 244 13.25 -2.28 -3.85
CA VAL A 244 12.33 -1.86 -2.78
C VAL A 244 10.98 -2.52 -3.04
N GLY A 245 10.44 -3.17 -2.02
CA GLY A 245 9.23 -3.96 -2.11
C GLY A 245 9.41 -5.27 -2.89
N SER A 246 8.49 -6.20 -2.67
CA SER A 246 8.48 -7.53 -3.28
C SER A 246 7.05 -7.99 -3.54
N ASN A 247 6.88 -8.83 -4.56
CA ASN A 247 5.69 -9.63 -4.75
C ASN A 247 5.96 -11.08 -4.30
N LEU A 248 4.93 -11.77 -3.79
CA LEU A 248 5.01 -13.16 -3.31
C LEU A 248 5.71 -14.12 -4.27
N GLU A 249 5.53 -13.94 -5.58
CA GLU A 249 6.06 -14.85 -6.59
C GLU A 249 7.56 -14.69 -6.87
N ASN A 250 8.19 -13.56 -6.51
CA ASN A 250 9.64 -13.33 -6.69
C ASN A 250 10.36 -12.94 -5.39
N ALA A 251 9.70 -13.12 -4.24
CA ALA A 251 10.02 -12.44 -2.99
C ALA A 251 11.44 -12.69 -2.47
N LYS A 252 12.01 -13.89 -2.60
CA LYS A 252 13.17 -14.25 -1.77
C LYS A 252 14.49 -13.59 -2.17
N GLN A 253 14.66 -13.11 -3.40
CA GLN A 253 15.93 -12.52 -3.85
C GLN A 253 15.95 -11.00 -3.74
N ASN A 254 14.79 -10.35 -3.78
CA ASN A 254 14.71 -8.89 -3.89
C ASN A 254 14.33 -8.19 -2.58
N VAL A 255 14.01 -8.95 -1.53
CA VAL A 255 13.68 -8.43 -0.19
C VAL A 255 14.96 -8.00 0.53
N GLY A 256 15.00 -6.76 0.99
CA GLY A 256 16.07 -6.29 1.86
C GLY A 256 15.96 -6.86 3.28
N ILE A 257 17.07 -6.80 4.01
CA ILE A 257 17.15 -7.30 5.38
C ILE A 257 16.27 -6.42 6.28
N ASN A 258 15.35 -7.04 7.02
CA ASN A 258 14.35 -6.39 7.88
C ASN A 258 13.39 -5.43 7.14
N GLU A 259 13.19 -5.62 5.84
CA GLU A 259 12.20 -4.82 5.08
C GLU A 259 10.76 -5.16 5.49
N TYR A 260 10.47 -6.43 5.73
CA TYR A 260 9.17 -6.92 6.19
C TYR A 260 9.22 -7.30 7.67
N GLU A 261 8.08 -7.23 8.33
CA GLU A 261 7.91 -7.66 9.71
C GLU A 261 6.75 -8.65 9.81
N ASP A 262 6.83 -9.55 10.79
CA ASP A 262 5.71 -10.41 11.13
C ASP A 262 4.59 -9.59 11.78
N PRO A 263 3.32 -9.85 11.43
CA PRO A 263 2.20 -9.15 12.05
C PRO A 263 2.07 -9.50 13.53
N ILE A 264 1.64 -8.53 14.33
CA ILE A 264 1.25 -8.73 15.74
C ILE A 264 0.02 -9.63 15.81
N ASP A 265 -0.93 -9.38 14.90
CA ASP A 265 -2.13 -10.17 14.68
C ASP A 265 -2.61 -9.94 13.24
N GLN A 266 -3.38 -10.89 12.70
CA GLN A 266 -3.87 -10.84 11.32
C GLN A 266 -5.29 -11.38 11.22
N LEU A 267 -6.00 -10.94 10.19
CA LEU A 267 -7.28 -11.51 9.80
C LEU A 267 -7.11 -12.97 9.37
N SER A 268 -7.96 -13.86 9.88
CA SER A 268 -7.93 -15.28 9.50
C SER A 268 -8.15 -15.46 7.99
N GLY A 269 -7.29 -16.26 7.36
CA GLY A 269 -7.30 -16.50 5.92
C GLY A 269 -6.55 -15.46 5.07
N ALA A 270 -6.26 -14.28 5.62
CA ALA A 270 -5.43 -13.27 4.95
C ALA A 270 -3.94 -13.64 5.00
N HIS A 271 -3.17 -13.04 4.10
CA HIS A 271 -1.72 -13.14 4.05
C HIS A 271 -1.08 -12.44 5.25
N SER A 272 0.01 -13.00 5.76
CA SER A 272 0.77 -12.43 6.89
C SER A 272 1.74 -11.33 6.45
N ILE A 273 2.31 -11.47 5.25
CA ILE A 273 3.23 -10.49 4.66
C ILE A 273 2.44 -9.47 3.86
N LEU A 274 2.58 -8.19 4.20
CA LEU A 274 2.05 -7.09 3.42
C LEU A 274 2.88 -6.91 2.15
N ASP A 275 2.50 -7.56 1.07
CA ASP A 275 3.18 -7.42 -0.22
C ASP A 275 3.40 -5.96 -0.62
N GLY A 276 4.58 -5.67 -1.16
CA GLY A 276 4.99 -4.30 -1.51
C GLY A 276 5.14 -3.32 -0.35
N ASN A 277 4.80 -3.70 0.90
CA ASN A 277 4.75 -2.79 2.05
C ASN A 277 3.92 -1.53 1.73
N TYR A 278 2.70 -1.72 1.21
CA TYR A 278 1.83 -0.60 0.84
C TYR A 278 1.62 0.37 2.02
N GLY A 279 1.73 1.66 1.72
CA GLY A 279 1.57 2.75 2.70
C GLY A 279 2.75 2.94 3.66
N ILE A 280 3.73 2.04 3.69
CA ILE A 280 4.94 2.20 4.52
C ILE A 280 5.82 3.31 3.96
N VAL A 281 6.31 4.17 4.86
CA VAL A 281 7.26 5.23 4.51
C VAL A 281 8.67 4.66 4.49
N TYR A 282 9.27 4.60 3.32
CA TYR A 282 10.70 4.36 3.18
C TYR A 282 11.44 5.70 3.26
N GLU A 283 12.38 5.84 4.19
CA GLU A 283 13.26 7.00 4.30
C GLU A 283 14.69 6.57 4.00
N PHE A 284 15.18 6.98 2.83
CA PHE A 284 16.53 6.67 2.37
C PHE A 284 17.46 7.86 2.64
N THR A 285 18.58 7.58 3.31
CA THR A 285 19.71 8.50 3.42
C THR A 285 20.80 8.07 2.45
N PHE A 286 20.99 8.84 1.38
CA PHE A 286 21.96 8.60 0.33
C PHE A 286 23.29 9.29 0.63
N LYS A 287 24.36 8.49 0.76
CA LYS A 287 25.74 8.97 0.90
C LYS A 287 26.42 9.02 -0.46
N ASN A 288 27.25 10.04 -0.66
CA ASN A 288 28.06 10.23 -1.88
C ASN A 288 27.24 10.28 -3.19
N ALA A 289 25.94 10.58 -3.08
CA ALA A 289 25.01 10.52 -4.20
C ALA A 289 24.31 11.85 -4.49
N ALA A 290 24.62 12.94 -3.77
CA ALA A 290 23.99 14.24 -3.97
C ALA A 290 24.11 14.69 -5.44
N GLY A 291 22.99 15.08 -6.06
CA GLY A 291 22.90 15.47 -7.47
C GLY A 291 22.97 14.30 -8.46
N LYS A 292 23.18 13.05 -8.02
CA LYS A 292 23.07 11.87 -8.88
C LYS A 292 21.61 11.59 -9.19
N LYS A 293 21.37 10.96 -10.33
CA LYS A 293 20.04 10.49 -10.72
C LYS A 293 19.85 9.04 -10.34
N ILE A 294 18.63 8.72 -9.96
CA ILE A 294 18.16 7.36 -9.75
C ILE A 294 17.05 7.09 -10.76
N ARG A 295 17.22 6.05 -11.55
CA ARG A 295 16.17 5.46 -12.38
C ARG A 295 15.40 4.45 -11.55
N ILE A 296 14.08 4.56 -11.57
CA ILE A 296 13.16 3.67 -10.87
C ILE A 296 12.38 2.89 -11.92
N THR A 297 12.58 1.57 -11.92
CA THR A 297 11.98 0.63 -12.86
C THR A 297 11.00 -0.27 -12.12
N PRO A 298 9.69 -0.20 -12.39
CA PRO A 298 8.73 -1.15 -11.85
C PRO A 298 9.06 -2.57 -12.32
N ASN A 299 8.98 -3.54 -11.42
CA ASN A 299 9.11 -4.94 -11.80
C ASN A 299 7.75 -5.44 -12.33
N TYR A 300 7.49 -5.24 -13.62
CA TYR A 300 6.20 -5.51 -14.27
C TYR A 300 5.77 -6.97 -14.17
N TYR A 301 5.09 -7.29 -13.09
CA TYR A 301 4.34 -8.52 -12.95
C TYR A 301 2.94 -8.29 -13.54
N LYS A 302 2.52 -9.15 -14.48
CA LYS A 302 1.19 -9.14 -15.14
C LYS A 302 0.80 -7.87 -15.92
N GLY A 303 1.74 -6.98 -16.25
CA GLY A 303 1.44 -5.77 -17.04
C GLY A 303 0.65 -4.69 -16.28
N THR A 304 0.55 -4.79 -14.95
CA THR A 304 -0.08 -3.75 -14.12
C THR A 304 0.80 -2.50 -14.12
N ALA A 305 0.21 -1.37 -14.50
CA ALA A 305 0.91 -0.08 -14.45
C ALA A 305 1.31 0.26 -13.01
N SER A 306 2.44 0.96 -12.86
CA SER A 306 2.94 1.36 -11.55
C SER A 306 2.94 2.88 -11.35
N THR A 307 2.75 3.31 -10.12
CA THR A 307 3.01 4.68 -9.66
C THR A 307 3.57 4.59 -8.25
N PHE A 308 4.05 5.71 -7.73
CA PHE A 308 4.55 5.82 -6.37
C PHE A 308 4.56 7.28 -5.94
N VAL A 309 4.70 7.48 -4.64
CA VAL A 309 4.83 8.81 -4.04
C VAL A 309 6.24 8.95 -3.51
N TYR A 310 6.86 10.11 -3.73
CA TYR A 310 8.19 10.41 -3.23
C TYR A 310 8.30 11.85 -2.74
N TYR A 311 9.25 12.08 -1.82
CA TYR A 311 9.60 13.39 -1.28
C TYR A 311 11.06 13.69 -1.58
N ASP A 312 11.31 14.80 -2.27
CA ASP A 312 12.64 15.36 -2.54
C ASP A 312 12.77 16.82 -2.06
N GLY A 313 11.86 17.24 -1.17
CA GLY A 313 11.63 18.63 -0.76
C GLY A 313 10.14 18.98 -0.78
N THR A 314 9.39 18.36 -1.70
CA THR A 314 7.92 18.33 -1.71
C THR A 314 7.40 16.94 -2.06
N TRP A 315 6.22 16.58 -1.57
CA TRP A 315 5.59 15.30 -1.92
C TRP A 315 5.06 15.33 -3.35
N LYS A 316 5.45 14.34 -4.15
CA LYS A 316 5.12 14.22 -5.56
C LYS A 316 4.63 12.82 -5.89
N GLN A 317 3.73 12.74 -6.86
CA GLN A 317 3.34 11.48 -7.48
C GLN A 317 4.19 11.27 -8.74
N ALA A 318 4.78 10.09 -8.89
CA ALA A 318 5.38 9.68 -10.15
C ALA A 318 4.30 9.44 -11.20
N PRO A 319 4.53 9.79 -12.48
CA PRO A 319 3.58 9.50 -13.55
C PRO A 319 3.25 8.01 -13.58
N LYS A 320 2.08 7.66 -14.10
CA LYS A 320 1.70 6.26 -14.32
C LYS A 320 2.68 5.63 -15.31
N ILE A 321 3.43 4.64 -14.85
CA ILE A 321 4.45 3.91 -15.61
C ILE A 321 3.84 2.60 -16.10
N SER A 322 3.25 2.61 -17.29
CA SER A 322 2.71 1.40 -17.95
C SER A 322 3.80 0.60 -18.68
N SER A 323 4.89 1.27 -19.06
CA SER A 323 6.14 0.73 -19.58
C SER A 323 7.25 1.75 -19.33
N GLY A 324 8.51 1.30 -19.26
CA GLY A 324 9.67 2.18 -19.05
C GLY A 324 9.99 2.45 -17.58
N THR A 325 10.43 3.68 -17.27
CA THR A 325 11.02 4.05 -15.98
C THR A 325 10.69 5.48 -15.59
N HIS A 326 10.92 5.85 -14.32
CA HIS A 326 10.86 7.23 -13.85
C HIS A 326 12.19 7.62 -13.20
N GLU A 327 12.66 8.83 -13.46
CA GLU A 327 13.93 9.32 -12.89
C GLU A 327 13.67 10.35 -11.79
N ILE A 328 14.43 10.24 -10.71
CA ILE A 328 14.49 11.25 -9.64
C ILE A 328 15.94 11.67 -9.41
N THR A 329 16.14 12.89 -8.95
CA THR A 329 17.48 13.38 -8.57
C THR A 329 17.61 13.34 -7.06
N VAL A 330 18.73 12.81 -6.56
CA VAL A 330 19.03 12.83 -5.13
C VAL A 330 19.25 14.28 -4.69
N PRO A 331 18.45 14.79 -3.75
CA PRO A 331 18.58 16.16 -3.27
C PRO A 331 19.91 16.38 -2.55
N THR A 332 20.31 17.64 -2.38
CA THR A 332 21.59 18.00 -1.77
C THR A 332 21.76 17.48 -0.34
N ASN A 333 20.66 17.36 0.41
CA ASN A 333 20.66 16.78 1.77
C ASN A 333 20.74 15.24 1.77
N GLY A 334 20.70 14.59 0.61
CA GLY A 334 20.78 13.14 0.45
C GLY A 334 19.52 12.38 0.92
N VAL A 335 18.43 13.04 1.30
CA VAL A 335 17.26 12.36 1.86
C VAL A 335 16.13 12.29 0.85
N ILE A 336 15.68 11.08 0.53
CA ILE A 336 14.46 10.84 -0.24
C ILE A 336 13.52 10.01 0.62
N LYS A 337 12.24 10.40 0.64
CA LYS A 337 11.18 9.50 1.13
C LYS A 337 10.43 8.89 -0.04
N TYR A 338 9.96 7.67 0.15
CA TYR A 338 9.28 6.88 -0.86
C TYR A 338 8.11 6.14 -0.20
N ILE A 339 6.95 6.13 -0.84
CA ILE A 339 5.77 5.39 -0.41
C ILE A 339 5.21 4.62 -1.61
N LEU A 340 4.90 3.35 -1.38
CA LEU A 340 4.15 2.55 -2.34
C LEU A 340 2.64 2.65 -2.03
N PRO A 341 1.84 3.33 -2.86
CA PRO A 341 0.40 3.40 -2.66
C PRO A 341 -0.29 2.07 -3.01
N GLY A 342 -1.43 1.77 -2.38
CA GLY A 342 -2.23 0.59 -2.70
C GLY A 342 -2.67 0.50 -4.17
N GLY A 343 -2.88 -0.73 -4.66
CA GLY A 343 -3.36 -1.00 -6.02
C GLY A 343 -2.32 -0.84 -7.13
N THR A 344 -1.05 -0.68 -6.78
CA THR A 344 0.06 -0.59 -7.74
C THR A 344 0.94 -1.83 -7.71
N ASN A 345 1.86 -1.98 -8.67
CA ASN A 345 2.83 -3.09 -8.65
C ASN A 345 3.63 -3.12 -7.33
N ALA A 346 4.04 -4.27 -6.81
CA ALA A 346 4.63 -4.38 -5.47
C ALA A 346 6.15 -4.09 -5.39
N SER A 347 6.91 -4.19 -6.49
CA SER A 347 8.39 -4.14 -6.44
C SER A 347 8.98 -3.13 -7.42
N LYS A 348 10.07 -2.46 -7.06
CA LYS A 348 10.82 -1.55 -7.95
C LYS A 348 12.31 -1.73 -7.79
N LEU A 349 12.98 -1.66 -8.93
CA LEU A 349 14.43 -1.55 -9.01
C LEU A 349 14.81 -0.06 -9.00
N PHE A 350 15.67 0.32 -8.05
CA PHE A 350 16.32 1.62 -7.98
C PHE A 350 17.74 1.47 -8.52
N GLU A 351 18.10 2.25 -9.54
CA GLU A 351 19.39 2.19 -10.21
C GLU A 351 20.01 3.58 -10.29
N PHE A 352 21.22 3.75 -9.79
CA PHE A 352 21.96 4.99 -10.05
C PHE A 352 22.39 5.05 -11.50
N ILE A 353 22.16 6.21 -12.12
CA ILE A 353 22.57 6.48 -13.50
C ILE A 353 23.51 7.67 -13.54
N ASN A 354 24.42 7.66 -14.51
CA ASN A 354 25.45 8.68 -14.68
C ASN A 354 24.93 9.93 -15.37
#